data_AF-A0A972I773-F1
#
_entry.id   AF-A0A972I773-F1
#
_cell.length_a   1.000
_cell.length_b   1.000
_cell.length_c   1.000
_cell.angle_alpha   90.00
_cell.angle_beta   90.00
_cell.angle_gamma   90.00
#
_symmetry.space_group_name_H-M   'P 1'
#
loop_
_entity.id
_entity.type
_entity.pdbx_description
1 polymer ?
#
loop_
_entity_poly.entity_id
_entity_poly.type
_entity_poly.pdbx_seq_one_letter_code
_entity_poly.pdbx_strand_id
1 'polypeptide(L)'
;MIKKPDEAAILKGLKDFQRNTVDYVFQQLYLEKTTARFLIADEVGLGKTLVAKGVLVKAINYLWDKVDRIDVLYICSNADIAHQNINKLNITADPELEHTSRITLLPLQLNGLKDKKLNFISFTPGTSFNLRSQGGVALERALIYHMLKEGWGFRERSGAKNLFQCGKAKDNWRNDLRRFNPGRIDQEIKASFLHALEGKPELRRRFDDLVERFGHYRKFFAPEDRRDRDRFIGELRSILAEVCIKKLDRTWLSSMNFNASKPCLMVKTRWQSSPNSSLIILA
;
A
#
# COMPACT_ATOMS: atom_id res chain seq x y z
N MET A 1 1.31 5.94 23.77
CA MET A 1 2.41 6.64 23.07
C MET A 1 3.44 5.61 22.67
N ILE A 2 3.83 5.60 21.39
CA ILE A 2 4.90 4.72 20.90
C ILE A 2 6.23 5.19 21.50
N LYS A 3 6.96 4.29 22.15
CA LYS A 3 8.28 4.57 22.73
C LYS A 3 9.38 4.36 21.69
N LYS A 4 10.49 5.10 21.84
CA LYS A 4 11.70 4.89 21.06
C LYS A 4 12.18 3.44 21.25
N PRO A 5 12.45 2.67 20.18
CA PRO A 5 12.89 1.28 20.30
C PRO A 5 14.25 1.15 20.99
N ASP A 6 14.43 0.10 21.81
CA ASP A 6 15.73 -0.25 22.40
C ASP A 6 16.65 -0.89 21.34
N GLU A 7 17.53 -0.06 20.77
CA GLU A 7 18.51 -0.48 19.77
C GLU A 7 19.46 -1.55 20.32
N ALA A 8 19.96 -1.37 21.55
CA ALA A 8 20.97 -2.26 22.13
C ALA A 8 20.41 -3.67 22.34
N ALA A 9 19.18 -3.79 22.84
CA ALA A 9 18.51 -5.07 23.02
C ALA A 9 18.31 -5.82 21.70
N ILE A 10 17.86 -5.12 20.64
CA ILE A 10 17.63 -5.72 19.32
C ILE A 10 18.95 -6.16 18.68
N LEU A 11 19.98 -5.31 18.73
CA LEU A 11 21.29 -5.62 18.12
C LEU A 11 22.05 -6.71 18.90
N LYS A 12 21.76 -6.95 20.17
CA LYS A 12 22.35 -8.05 20.96
C LYS A 12 21.89 -9.43 20.47
N GLY A 13 20.71 -9.52 19.85
CA GLY A 13 20.19 -10.77 19.29
C GLY A 13 20.77 -11.16 17.92
N LEU A 14 21.66 -10.34 17.35
CA LEU A 14 22.27 -10.57 16.04
C LEU A 14 23.61 -11.30 16.18
N LYS A 15 23.93 -12.16 15.20
CA LYS A 15 25.27 -12.75 15.05
C LYS A 15 26.27 -11.69 14.58
N ASP A 16 27.57 -11.93 14.80
CA ASP A 16 28.64 -10.98 14.45
C ASP A 16 28.60 -10.54 12.98
N PHE A 17 28.47 -11.51 12.05
CA PHE A 17 28.37 -11.17 10.62
C PHE A 17 27.10 -10.36 10.29
N GLN A 18 25.98 -10.62 10.99
CA GLN A 18 24.74 -9.87 10.78
C GLN A 18 24.89 -8.44 11.30
N ARG A 19 25.52 -8.26 12.47
CA ARG A 19 25.82 -6.94 13.04
C ARG A 19 26.75 -6.14 12.14
N ASN A 20 27.81 -6.77 11.62
CA ASN A 20 28.73 -6.12 10.68
C ASN A 20 27.99 -5.64 9.42
N THR A 21 27.09 -6.45 8.86
CA THR A 21 26.26 -6.04 7.72
C THR A 21 25.33 -4.89 8.09
N VAL A 22 24.70 -4.92 9.27
CA VAL A 22 23.84 -3.83 9.74
C VAL A 22 24.60 -2.51 9.83
N ASP A 23 25.78 -2.52 10.43
CA ASP A 23 26.60 -1.34 10.63
C ASP A 23 27.07 -0.75 9.30
N TYR A 24 27.54 -1.61 8.39
CA TYR A 24 27.95 -1.21 7.05
C TYR A 24 26.79 -0.56 6.27
N VAL A 25 25.63 -1.22 6.22
CA VAL A 25 24.45 -0.71 5.50
C VAL A 25 24.00 0.62 6.08
N PHE A 26 23.95 0.74 7.41
CA PHE A 26 23.57 1.98 8.07
C PHE A 26 24.54 3.13 7.77
N GLN A 27 25.84 2.86 7.79
CA GLN A 27 26.88 3.86 7.47
C GLN A 27 26.72 4.41 6.05
N GLN A 28 26.55 3.53 5.05
CA GLN A 28 26.40 3.92 3.65
C GLN A 28 25.13 4.76 3.42
N LEU A 29 24.01 4.42 4.08
CA LEU A 29 22.72 5.07 3.86
C LEU A 29 22.51 6.37 4.65
N TYR A 30 23.00 6.45 5.90
CA TYR A 30 22.63 7.52 6.84
C TYR A 30 23.79 8.42 7.27
N LEU A 31 25.00 7.86 7.40
CA LEU A 31 26.16 8.60 7.90
C LEU A 31 26.93 9.24 6.75
N GLU A 32 27.44 8.41 5.83
CA GLU A 32 28.20 8.86 4.67
C GLU A 32 27.30 9.31 3.52
N LYS A 33 26.08 8.74 3.46
CA LYS A 33 25.06 9.02 2.42
C LYS A 33 25.60 8.82 1.00
N THR A 34 26.47 7.83 0.81
CA THR A 34 27.05 7.44 -0.49
C THR A 34 26.00 6.91 -1.45
N THR A 35 24.90 6.36 -0.92
CA THR A 35 23.80 5.81 -1.71
C THR A 35 22.45 6.05 -1.04
N ALA A 36 21.40 6.12 -1.86
CA ALA A 36 20.01 6.19 -1.41
C ALA A 36 19.31 4.81 -1.43
N ARG A 37 20.03 3.75 -1.84
CA ARG A 37 19.52 2.37 -1.97
C ARG A 37 20.63 1.39 -1.65
N PHE A 38 20.29 0.29 -1.00
CA PHE A 38 21.22 -0.80 -0.73
C PHE A 38 20.56 -2.14 -1.08
N LEU A 39 21.32 -3.14 -1.51
CA LEU A 39 20.82 -4.50 -1.78
C LEU A 39 21.61 -5.49 -0.92
N ILE A 40 20.90 -6.28 -0.11
CA ILE A 40 21.50 -7.32 0.73
C ILE A 40 21.24 -8.68 0.08
N ALA A 41 22.30 -9.34 -0.38
CA ALA A 41 22.24 -10.55 -1.18
C ALA A 41 23.04 -11.72 -0.57
N ASP A 42 22.76 -12.12 0.67
CA ASP A 42 23.32 -13.37 1.24
C ASP A 42 22.60 -14.65 0.74
N GLU A 43 23.07 -15.82 1.19
CA GLU A 43 22.38 -17.10 1.02
C GLU A 43 21.03 -17.17 1.76
N VAL A 44 20.22 -18.16 1.37
CA VAL A 44 18.94 -18.47 2.01
C VAL A 44 19.20 -18.96 3.44
N GLY A 45 18.43 -18.48 4.41
CA GLY A 45 18.55 -18.91 5.80
C GLY A 45 19.57 -18.15 6.65
N LEU A 46 20.40 -17.27 6.07
CA LEU A 46 21.38 -16.46 6.82
C LEU A 46 20.78 -15.30 7.65
N GLY A 47 19.45 -15.16 7.65
CA GLY A 47 18.75 -14.23 8.53
C GLY A 47 18.64 -12.80 7.98
N LYS A 48 18.41 -12.61 6.68
CA LYS A 48 18.17 -11.28 6.08
C LYS A 48 17.16 -10.43 6.80
N THR A 49 16.06 -11.04 7.27
CA THR A 49 15.02 -10.33 8.03
C THR A 49 15.56 -9.79 9.36
N LEU A 50 16.50 -10.49 10.00
CA LEU A 50 17.16 -10.02 11.22
C LEU A 50 18.13 -8.87 10.92
N VAL A 51 18.89 -8.97 9.82
CA VAL A 51 19.73 -7.86 9.33
C VAL A 51 18.86 -6.64 9.02
N ALA A 52 17.75 -6.81 8.30
CA ALA A 52 16.79 -5.75 8.02
C ALA A 52 16.21 -5.12 9.29
N LYS A 53 15.87 -5.94 10.30
CA LYS A 53 15.44 -5.46 11.62
C LYS A 53 16.51 -4.60 12.28
N GLY A 54 17.77 -5.03 12.23
CA GLY A 54 18.92 -4.28 12.75
C GLY A 54 19.10 -2.93 12.06
N VAL A 55 19.08 -2.90 10.73
CA VAL A 55 19.17 -1.65 9.96
C VAL A 55 17.99 -0.73 10.29
N LEU A 56 16.78 -1.29 10.37
CA LEU A 56 15.56 -0.56 10.67
C LEU A 56 15.62 0.12 12.05
N VAL A 57 16.07 -0.59 13.09
CA VAL A 57 16.14 -0.01 14.43
C VAL A 57 17.17 1.11 14.53
N LYS A 58 18.34 0.97 13.87
CA LYS A 58 19.35 2.04 13.80
C LYS A 58 18.83 3.26 13.06
N ALA A 59 18.18 3.04 11.91
CA ALA A 59 17.57 4.10 11.12
C ALA A 59 16.52 4.88 11.92
N ILE A 60 15.62 4.17 12.62
CA ILE A 60 14.59 4.81 13.44
C ILE A 60 15.20 5.57 14.61
N ASN A 61 16.18 5.00 15.32
CA ASN A 61 16.85 5.68 16.41
C ASN A 61 17.58 6.95 15.96
N TYR A 62 18.25 6.89 14.80
CA TYR A 62 18.92 8.02 14.18
C TYR A 62 17.96 9.14 13.77
N LEU A 63 16.78 8.77 13.26
CA LEU A 63 15.77 9.71 12.78
C LEU A 63 14.84 10.23 13.90
N TRP A 64 14.75 9.53 15.04
CA TRP A 64 13.75 9.78 16.07
C TRP A 64 13.67 11.23 16.52
N ASP A 65 14.83 11.88 16.70
CA ASP A 65 14.92 13.25 17.19
C ASP A 65 15.14 14.28 16.05
N LYS A 66 15.17 13.82 14.79
CA LYS A 66 15.50 14.63 13.60
C LYS A 66 14.32 14.96 12.70
N VAL A 67 13.27 14.16 12.76
CA VAL A 67 12.06 14.32 11.95
C VAL A 67 10.83 14.17 12.81
N ASP A 68 9.74 14.82 12.43
CA ASP A 68 8.48 14.78 13.18
C ASP A 68 7.81 13.40 13.05
N ARG A 69 8.01 12.74 11.90
CA ARG A 69 7.40 11.45 11.58
C ARG A 69 8.33 10.51 10.82
N ILE A 70 8.25 9.23 11.17
CA ILE A 70 8.94 8.14 10.47
C ILE A 70 7.90 7.14 9.95
N ASP A 71 7.90 6.90 8.64
CA ASP A 71 7.05 5.92 7.98
C ASP A 71 7.92 4.75 7.51
N VAL A 72 7.56 3.53 7.86
CA VAL A 72 8.23 2.30 7.41
C VAL A 72 7.28 1.58 6.47
N LEU A 73 7.73 1.35 5.25
CA LEU A 73 7.00 0.66 4.22
C LEU A 73 7.64 -0.71 3.94
N TYR A 74 6.96 -1.77 4.31
CA TYR A 74 7.33 -3.14 3.97
C TYR A 74 6.54 -3.67 2.77
N ILE A 75 7.22 -4.22 1.77
CA ILE A 75 6.62 -4.76 0.56
C ILE A 75 6.94 -6.25 0.51
N CYS A 76 5.93 -7.08 0.30
CA CYS A 76 6.12 -8.53 0.22
C CYS A 76 5.30 -9.14 -0.91
N SER A 77 5.83 -10.17 -1.56
CA SER A 77 5.11 -10.88 -2.63
C SER A 77 3.88 -11.66 -2.15
N ASN A 78 3.86 -12.07 -0.88
CA ASN A 78 2.80 -12.90 -0.30
C ASN A 78 2.35 -12.38 1.08
N ALA A 79 1.04 -12.34 1.32
CA ALA A 79 0.45 -11.90 2.59
C ALA A 79 0.81 -12.80 3.78
N ASP A 80 0.87 -14.13 3.58
CA ASP A 80 1.18 -15.05 4.67
C ASP A 80 2.63 -14.88 5.15
N ILE A 81 3.55 -14.69 4.19
CA ILE A 81 4.96 -14.38 4.46
C ILE A 81 5.08 -12.99 5.09
N ALA A 82 4.24 -12.04 4.67
CA ALA A 82 4.23 -10.70 5.23
C ALA A 82 3.90 -10.74 6.72
N HIS A 83 2.83 -11.43 7.15
CA HIS A 83 2.49 -11.54 8.57
C HIS A 83 3.64 -12.10 9.41
N GLN A 84 4.29 -13.18 8.95
CA GLN A 84 5.43 -13.77 9.67
C GLN A 84 6.64 -12.83 9.75
N ASN A 85 6.94 -12.11 8.66
CA ASN A 85 8.08 -11.19 8.63
C ASN A 85 7.81 -9.90 9.39
N ILE A 86 6.58 -9.38 9.36
CA ILE A 86 6.17 -8.20 10.13
C ILE A 86 6.34 -8.47 11.62
N ASN A 87 5.93 -9.65 12.11
CA ASN A 87 6.12 -10.01 13.51
C ASN A 87 7.60 -10.04 13.90
N LYS A 88 8.48 -10.48 12.99
CA LYS A 88 9.93 -10.42 13.20
C LYS A 88 10.47 -9.00 13.15
N LEU A 89 9.94 -8.15 12.27
CA LEU A 89 10.33 -6.75 12.08
C LEU A 89 9.69 -5.80 13.12
N ASN A 90 8.71 -6.25 13.91
CA ASN A 90 8.12 -5.46 14.97
C ASN A 90 9.20 -5.17 16.04
N ILE A 91 9.44 -3.89 16.27
CA ILE A 91 10.50 -3.34 17.13
C ILE A 91 9.95 -2.46 18.25
N THR A 92 8.66 -2.13 18.24
CA THR A 92 8.05 -1.28 19.29
C THR A 92 7.12 -2.03 20.23
N ALA A 93 7.02 -3.37 20.11
CA ALA A 93 6.10 -4.21 20.88
C ALA A 93 4.63 -3.75 20.80
N ASP A 94 4.29 -2.97 19.77
CA ASP A 94 2.95 -2.43 19.55
C ASP A 94 2.18 -3.41 18.65
N PRO A 95 1.07 -4.00 19.13
CA PRO A 95 0.24 -4.91 18.34
C PRO A 95 -0.48 -4.19 17.19
N GLU A 96 -0.62 -2.86 17.21
CA GLU A 96 -1.23 -2.10 16.10
C GLU A 96 -0.33 -1.98 14.86
N LEU A 97 0.94 -2.43 14.92
CA LEU A 97 1.82 -2.44 13.75
C LEU A 97 1.45 -3.51 12.71
N GLU A 98 0.50 -4.40 13.03
CA GLU A 98 0.00 -5.47 12.15
C GLU A 98 -1.02 -4.98 11.10
N HIS A 99 -0.87 -3.76 10.59
CA HIS A 99 -1.71 -3.29 9.49
C HIS A 99 -1.12 -3.75 8.15
N THR A 100 -1.40 -5.01 7.80
CA THR A 100 -1.32 -5.46 6.41
C THR A 100 -2.45 -4.82 5.64
N SER A 101 -2.11 -4.12 4.57
CA SER A 101 -3.13 -3.47 3.74
C SER A 101 -2.80 -3.61 2.28
N ARG A 102 -3.84 -3.61 1.45
CA ARG A 102 -3.68 -3.54 0.00
C ARG A 102 -3.25 -2.12 -0.34
N ILE A 103 -2.35 -1.95 -1.29
CA ILE A 103 -1.87 -0.60 -1.67
C ILE A 103 -3.00 0.29 -2.20
N THR A 104 -4.04 -0.32 -2.77
CA THR A 104 -5.29 0.32 -3.20
C THR A 104 -6.10 0.91 -2.04
N LEU A 105 -5.85 0.52 -0.79
CA LEU A 105 -6.51 1.06 0.41
C LEU A 105 -5.69 2.12 1.14
N LEU A 106 -4.48 2.43 0.66
CA LEU A 106 -3.65 3.52 1.17
C LEU A 106 -4.41 4.86 1.35
N PRO A 107 -5.35 5.26 0.46
CA PRO A 107 -6.07 6.52 0.63
C PRO A 107 -6.87 6.63 1.93
N LEU A 108 -7.23 5.50 2.56
CA LEU A 108 -7.98 5.46 3.81
C LEU A 108 -7.07 5.51 5.05
N GLN A 109 -5.78 5.30 4.87
CA GLN A 109 -4.80 5.12 5.94
C GLN A 109 -3.99 6.38 6.18
N LEU A 110 -3.61 7.11 5.12
CA LEU A 110 -2.68 8.24 5.21
C LEU A 110 -3.07 9.29 6.24
N ASN A 111 -4.37 9.60 6.39
CA ASN A 111 -4.82 10.57 7.38
C ASN A 111 -4.55 10.09 8.83
N GLY A 112 -4.70 8.80 9.11
CA GLY A 112 -4.42 8.24 10.44
C GLY A 112 -2.93 8.08 10.75
N LEU A 113 -2.06 8.23 9.75
CA LEU A 113 -0.60 8.17 9.95
C LEU A 113 -0.02 9.50 10.45
N LYS A 114 -0.73 10.62 10.23
CA LYS A 114 -0.22 11.97 10.52
C LYS A 114 0.06 12.19 12.01
N ASP A 115 -0.72 11.55 12.88
CA ASP A 115 -0.68 11.77 14.33
C ASP A 115 0.27 10.81 15.07
N LYS A 116 0.91 9.88 14.35
CA LYS A 116 1.81 8.86 14.92
C LYS A 116 3.27 9.18 14.59
N LYS A 117 4.15 9.12 15.59
CA LYS A 117 5.61 9.34 15.43
C LYS A 117 6.27 8.30 14.51
N LEU A 118 5.86 7.04 14.65
CA LEU A 118 6.34 5.93 13.85
C LEU A 118 5.14 5.17 13.29
N ASN A 119 5.15 4.97 11.97
CA ASN A 119 4.16 4.19 11.24
C ASN A 119 4.82 2.99 10.59
N PHE A 120 4.16 1.84 10.61
CA PHE A 120 4.57 0.68 9.84
C PHE A 120 3.43 0.26 8.93
N ILE A 121 3.71 0.25 7.63
CA ILE A 121 2.76 -0.01 6.57
C ILE A 121 3.30 -1.20 5.81
N SER A 122 2.48 -2.22 5.61
CA SER A 122 2.88 -3.34 4.78
C SER A 122 1.95 -3.53 3.59
N PHE A 123 2.53 -3.66 2.40
CA PHE A 123 1.81 -3.94 1.17
C PHE A 123 2.17 -5.29 0.61
N THR A 124 1.17 -5.92 0.00
CA THR A 124 1.34 -7.12 -0.81
C THR A 124 0.96 -6.82 -2.26
N PRO A 125 1.94 -6.47 -3.12
CA PRO A 125 1.67 -6.21 -4.53
C PRO A 125 1.02 -7.41 -5.21
N GLY A 126 1.44 -8.63 -4.81
CA GLY A 126 0.90 -9.89 -5.33
C GLY A 126 -0.60 -10.08 -5.10
N THR A 127 -1.26 -9.36 -4.18
CA THR A 127 -2.74 -9.38 -4.04
C THR A 127 -3.42 -8.11 -4.57
N SER A 128 -2.66 -7.02 -4.65
CA SER A 128 -3.13 -5.72 -5.18
C SER A 128 -3.13 -5.69 -6.71
N PHE A 129 -2.22 -6.42 -7.36
CA PHE A 129 -2.12 -6.62 -8.81
C PHE A 129 -2.59 -8.01 -9.27
N ASN A 130 -3.00 -8.91 -8.38
CA ASN A 130 -3.47 -10.24 -8.81
C ASN A 130 -4.78 -10.12 -9.58
N LEU A 131 -4.67 -10.19 -10.90
CA LEU A 131 -5.78 -10.26 -11.85
C LEU A 131 -6.60 -11.56 -11.74
N ARG A 132 -6.23 -12.50 -10.86
CA ARG A 132 -7.03 -13.70 -10.56
C ARG A 132 -8.37 -13.39 -9.87
N SER A 133 -8.46 -12.27 -9.14
CA SER A 133 -9.72 -11.72 -8.64
C SER A 133 -9.82 -10.25 -9.03
N GLN A 134 -10.28 -10.02 -10.27
CA GLN A 134 -10.34 -8.67 -10.84
C GLN A 134 -11.30 -7.75 -10.03
N GLY A 135 -12.35 -8.33 -9.43
CA GLY A 135 -13.34 -7.60 -8.62
C GLY A 135 -12.85 -7.10 -7.24
N GLY A 136 -11.69 -7.53 -6.74
CA GLY A 136 -11.13 -7.07 -5.46
C GLY A 136 -12.01 -7.32 -4.23
N VAL A 137 -11.65 -6.71 -3.10
CA VAL A 137 -12.47 -6.73 -1.87
C VAL A 137 -13.53 -5.63 -1.88
N ALA A 138 -14.61 -5.81 -1.13
CA ALA A 138 -15.74 -4.86 -1.11
C ALA A 138 -15.29 -3.44 -0.72
N LEU A 139 -14.34 -3.30 0.21
CA LEU A 139 -13.83 -2.00 0.63
C LEU A 139 -13.10 -1.24 -0.49
N GLU A 140 -12.33 -1.93 -1.34
CA GLU A 140 -11.68 -1.31 -2.52
C GLU A 140 -12.74 -0.76 -3.48
N ARG A 141 -13.79 -1.55 -3.74
CA ARG A 141 -14.88 -1.14 -4.61
C ARG A 141 -15.66 0.05 -4.04
N ALA A 142 -15.89 0.07 -2.72
CA ALA A 142 -16.57 1.18 -2.07
C ALA A 142 -15.73 2.47 -2.14
N LEU A 143 -14.42 2.36 -1.89
CA LEU A 143 -13.48 3.47 -2.02
C LEU A 143 -13.50 4.06 -3.43
N ILE A 144 -13.35 3.22 -4.46
CA ILE A 144 -13.36 3.64 -5.86
C ILE A 144 -14.72 4.24 -6.23
N TYR A 145 -15.84 3.61 -5.82
CA TYR A 145 -17.18 4.14 -6.05
C TYR A 145 -17.32 5.56 -5.52
N HIS A 146 -16.87 5.84 -4.29
CA HIS A 146 -16.98 7.16 -3.68
C HIS A 146 -16.05 8.20 -4.32
N MET A 147 -14.84 7.80 -4.75
CA MET A 147 -13.97 8.69 -5.52
C MET A 147 -14.61 9.10 -6.86
N LEU A 148 -15.16 8.12 -7.59
CA LEU A 148 -15.77 8.35 -8.90
C LEU A 148 -17.12 9.05 -8.81
N LYS A 149 -17.91 8.82 -7.74
CA LYS A 149 -19.22 9.45 -7.58
C LYS A 149 -19.14 10.97 -7.68
N GLU A 150 -18.11 11.54 -7.09
CA GLU A 150 -17.83 12.96 -7.17
C GLU A 150 -17.18 13.33 -8.51
N GLY A 151 -16.08 12.66 -8.89
CA GLY A 151 -15.32 13.03 -10.10
C GLY A 151 -16.06 12.80 -11.43
N TRP A 152 -16.98 11.84 -11.49
CA TRP A 152 -17.76 11.52 -12.69
C TRP A 152 -19.22 11.96 -12.62
N GLY A 153 -19.67 12.44 -11.46
CA GLY A 153 -20.97 13.10 -11.31
C GLY A 153 -22.20 12.21 -11.50
N PHE A 154 -22.09 10.89 -11.32
CA PHE A 154 -23.21 9.96 -11.55
C PHE A 154 -24.23 9.87 -10.39
N ARG A 155 -24.09 10.72 -9.36
CA ARG A 155 -25.02 10.84 -8.22
C ARG A 155 -25.32 9.48 -7.57
N GLU A 156 -26.60 9.09 -7.51
CA GLU A 156 -27.09 7.88 -6.83
C GLU A 156 -27.58 6.79 -7.79
N ARG A 157 -27.15 6.83 -9.07
CA ARG A 157 -27.59 5.88 -10.12
C ARG A 157 -27.49 4.43 -9.65
N SER A 158 -28.60 3.70 -9.73
CA SER A 158 -28.68 2.28 -9.36
C SER A 158 -27.71 1.42 -10.14
N GLY A 159 -27.47 1.74 -11.42
CA GLY A 159 -26.51 1.05 -12.27
C GLY A 159 -25.09 1.07 -11.72
N ALA A 160 -24.60 2.22 -11.27
CA ALA A 160 -23.28 2.33 -10.65
C ALA A 160 -23.19 1.50 -9.36
N LYS A 161 -24.23 1.53 -8.52
CA LYS A 161 -24.27 0.69 -7.31
C LYS A 161 -24.24 -0.80 -7.66
N ASN A 162 -25.01 -1.23 -8.64
CA ASN A 162 -25.06 -2.63 -9.06
C ASN A 162 -23.74 -3.07 -9.73
N LEU A 163 -23.10 -2.19 -10.48
CA LEU A 163 -21.82 -2.43 -11.13
C LEU A 163 -20.72 -2.75 -10.11
N PHE A 164 -20.60 -1.94 -9.06
CA PHE A 164 -19.59 -2.15 -8.01
C PHE A 164 -20.00 -3.20 -6.95
N GLN A 165 -21.20 -3.77 -7.03
CA GLN A 165 -21.66 -4.82 -6.10
C GLN A 165 -20.85 -6.11 -6.24
N CYS A 166 -20.48 -6.47 -7.47
CA CYS A 166 -19.89 -7.77 -7.83
C CYS A 166 -20.69 -8.95 -7.24
N GLY A 167 -20.03 -9.89 -6.56
CA GLY A 167 -20.66 -11.06 -5.93
C GLY A 167 -21.26 -10.81 -4.55
N LYS A 168 -21.22 -9.58 -4.02
CA LYS A 168 -21.76 -9.29 -2.68
C LYS A 168 -23.30 -9.22 -2.71
N ALA A 169 -23.97 -9.62 -1.64
CA ALA A 169 -25.42 -9.46 -1.51
C ALA A 169 -25.84 -7.98 -1.56
N LYS A 170 -26.97 -7.71 -2.22
CA LYS A 170 -27.47 -6.36 -2.55
C LYS A 170 -27.55 -5.43 -1.35
N ASP A 171 -28.23 -5.87 -0.29
CA ASP A 171 -28.49 -5.01 0.88
C ASP A 171 -27.22 -4.79 1.71
N ASN A 172 -26.40 -5.84 1.85
CA ASN A 172 -25.08 -5.72 2.49
C ASN A 172 -24.18 -4.73 1.74
N TRP A 173 -24.14 -4.79 0.41
CA TRP A 173 -23.36 -3.87 -0.40
C TRP A 173 -23.85 -2.42 -0.29
N ARG A 174 -25.16 -2.21 -0.34
CA ARG A 174 -25.72 -0.86 -0.17
C ARG A 174 -25.47 -0.31 1.22
N ASN A 175 -25.50 -1.16 2.23
CA ASN A 175 -25.15 -0.80 3.59
C ASN A 175 -23.66 -0.39 3.69
N ASP A 176 -22.74 -1.14 3.05
CA ASP A 176 -21.33 -0.73 2.96
C ASP A 176 -21.19 0.66 2.35
N LEU A 177 -21.85 0.93 1.21
CA LEU A 177 -21.79 2.24 0.55
C LEU A 177 -22.32 3.38 1.42
N ARG A 178 -23.40 3.14 2.18
CA ARG A 178 -24.00 4.14 3.09
C ARG A 178 -23.12 4.41 4.31
N ARG A 179 -22.49 3.37 4.86
CA ARG A 179 -21.65 3.46 6.07
C ARG A 179 -20.24 3.96 5.78
N PHE A 180 -19.80 3.88 4.52
CA PHE A 180 -18.51 4.39 4.12
C PHE A 180 -18.44 5.90 4.34
N ASN A 181 -17.39 6.38 5.02
CA ASN A 181 -17.17 7.80 5.28
C ASN A 181 -16.19 8.39 4.22
N PRO A 182 -16.67 9.18 3.25
CA PRO A 182 -15.83 9.77 2.20
C PRO A 182 -14.80 10.77 2.74
N GLY A 183 -15.04 11.37 3.90
CA GLY A 183 -14.12 12.31 4.54
C GLY A 183 -12.80 11.68 4.99
N ARG A 184 -12.73 10.34 5.05
CA ARG A 184 -11.49 9.62 5.35
C ARG A 184 -10.54 9.51 4.15
N ILE A 185 -11.02 9.74 2.94
CA ILE A 185 -10.22 9.61 1.72
C ILE A 185 -9.17 10.73 1.67
N ASP A 186 -7.92 10.35 1.45
CA ASP A 186 -6.85 11.29 1.13
C ASP A 186 -7.16 12.05 -0.18
N GLN A 187 -7.28 13.38 -0.08
CA GLN A 187 -7.73 14.22 -1.19
C GLN A 187 -6.68 14.34 -2.30
N GLU A 188 -5.40 14.27 -1.98
CA GLU A 188 -4.33 14.36 -2.98
C GLU A 188 -4.27 13.09 -3.84
N ILE A 189 -4.39 11.91 -3.22
CA ILE A 189 -4.51 10.65 -3.98
C ILE A 189 -5.81 10.65 -4.80
N LYS A 190 -6.93 11.06 -4.22
CA LYS A 190 -8.21 11.15 -4.96
C LYS A 190 -8.07 12.04 -6.20
N ALA A 191 -7.52 13.24 -6.05
CA ALA A 191 -7.30 14.15 -7.17
C ALA A 191 -6.38 13.53 -8.23
N SER A 192 -5.28 12.92 -7.81
CA SER A 192 -4.33 12.24 -8.71
C SER A 192 -4.96 11.05 -9.45
N PHE A 193 -5.84 10.30 -8.77
CA PHE A 193 -6.59 9.19 -9.35
C PHE A 193 -7.60 9.68 -10.39
N LEU A 194 -8.36 10.72 -10.08
CA LEU A 194 -9.30 11.32 -11.03
C LEU A 194 -8.58 11.90 -12.25
N HIS A 195 -7.46 12.61 -12.04
CA HIS A 195 -6.63 13.12 -13.12
C HIS A 195 -6.07 12.00 -14.02
N ALA A 196 -5.63 10.88 -13.45
CA ALA A 196 -5.18 9.73 -14.22
C ALA A 196 -6.31 9.12 -15.11
N LEU A 197 -7.57 9.28 -14.71
CA LEU A 197 -8.74 8.83 -15.48
C LEU A 197 -9.16 9.81 -16.58
N GLU A 198 -8.86 11.10 -16.45
CA GLU A 198 -9.13 12.10 -17.50
C GLU A 198 -8.41 11.76 -18.80
N GLY A 199 -7.19 11.21 -18.71
CA GLY A 199 -6.43 10.71 -19.86
C GLY A 199 -6.94 9.38 -20.45
N LYS A 200 -8.10 8.88 -20.00
CA LYS A 200 -8.68 7.58 -20.40
C LYS A 200 -10.18 7.69 -20.75
N PRO A 201 -10.55 8.45 -21.79
CA PRO A 201 -11.95 8.66 -22.17
C PRO A 201 -12.70 7.37 -22.55
N GLU A 202 -11.98 6.33 -22.98
CA GLU A 202 -12.50 4.99 -23.22
C GLU A 202 -13.02 4.31 -21.94
N LEU A 203 -12.35 4.51 -20.80
CA LEU A 203 -12.82 4.00 -19.51
C LEU A 203 -14.12 4.67 -19.09
N ARG A 204 -14.24 5.98 -19.34
CA ARG A 204 -15.48 6.70 -19.05
C ARG A 204 -16.65 6.20 -19.90
N ARG A 205 -16.45 6.04 -21.22
CA ARG A 205 -17.48 5.49 -22.11
C ARG A 205 -17.91 4.09 -21.70
N ARG A 206 -16.94 3.22 -21.36
CA ARG A 206 -17.21 1.86 -20.86
C ARG A 206 -17.96 1.87 -19.53
N PHE A 207 -17.65 2.81 -18.64
CA PHE A 207 -18.41 3.00 -17.40
C PHE A 207 -19.88 3.34 -17.68
N ASP A 208 -20.15 4.30 -18.57
CA ASP A 208 -21.51 4.73 -18.87
C ASP A 208 -22.34 3.58 -19.48
N ASP A 209 -21.77 2.83 -20.44
CA ASP A 209 -22.38 1.62 -21.00
C ASP A 209 -22.64 0.53 -19.95
N LEU A 210 -21.66 0.26 -19.08
CA LEU A 210 -21.82 -0.68 -17.96
C LEU A 210 -22.90 -0.22 -16.98
N VAL A 211 -23.00 1.07 -16.68
CA VAL A 211 -24.06 1.60 -15.80
C VAL A 211 -25.44 1.37 -16.38
N GLU A 212 -25.61 1.47 -17.70
CA GLU A 212 -26.87 1.16 -18.38
C GLU A 212 -27.20 -0.34 -18.32
N ARG A 213 -26.25 -1.21 -18.69
CA ARG A 213 -26.42 -2.67 -18.63
C ARG A 213 -26.72 -3.18 -17.22
N PHE A 214 -26.14 -2.55 -16.20
CA PHE A 214 -26.36 -2.86 -14.80
C PHE A 214 -27.48 -2.02 -14.15
N GLY A 215 -28.24 -1.23 -14.93
CA GLY A 215 -29.24 -0.28 -14.44
C GLY A 215 -30.30 -0.90 -13.53
N HIS A 216 -30.70 -2.14 -13.83
CA HIS A 216 -31.62 -2.93 -13.01
C HIS A 216 -30.88 -4.01 -12.24
N TYR A 217 -31.28 -4.21 -10.99
CA TYR A 217 -30.77 -5.32 -10.20
C TYR A 217 -31.24 -6.65 -10.78
N ARG A 218 -30.32 -7.59 -10.98
CA ARG A 218 -30.59 -8.97 -11.41
C ARG A 218 -29.88 -9.95 -10.48
N LYS A 219 -30.52 -11.09 -10.20
CA LYS A 219 -29.90 -12.17 -9.42
C LYS A 219 -28.73 -12.81 -10.19
N PHE A 220 -28.84 -12.86 -11.52
CA PHE A 220 -27.82 -13.36 -12.43
C PHE A 220 -27.63 -12.38 -13.60
N PHE A 221 -26.38 -11.96 -13.82
CA PHE A 221 -25.97 -11.19 -14.99
C PHE A 221 -25.32 -12.12 -16.01
N ALA A 222 -25.39 -11.76 -17.30
CA ALA A 222 -24.76 -12.54 -18.36
C ALA A 222 -23.25 -12.73 -18.05
N PRO A 223 -22.66 -13.90 -18.36
CA PRO A 223 -21.23 -14.13 -18.16
C PRO A 223 -20.34 -13.06 -18.80
N GLU A 224 -20.74 -12.53 -19.95
CA GLU A 224 -20.07 -11.47 -20.69
C GLU A 224 -20.06 -10.16 -19.89
N ASP A 225 -21.23 -9.73 -19.40
CA ASP A 225 -21.35 -8.53 -18.56
C ASP A 225 -20.55 -8.63 -17.27
N ARG A 226 -20.54 -9.82 -16.65
CA ARG A 226 -19.75 -10.06 -15.43
C ARG A 226 -18.26 -9.96 -15.70
N ARG A 227 -17.77 -10.58 -16.78
CA ARG A 227 -16.36 -10.51 -17.21
C ARG A 227 -15.95 -9.08 -17.54
N ASP A 228 -16.82 -8.34 -18.21
CA ASP A 228 -16.57 -6.96 -18.59
C ASP A 228 -16.50 -6.02 -17.37
N ARG A 229 -17.47 -6.13 -16.44
CA ARG A 229 -17.43 -5.47 -15.14
C ARG A 229 -16.14 -5.78 -14.39
N ASP A 230 -15.79 -7.06 -14.29
CA ASP A 230 -14.64 -7.50 -13.50
C ASP A 230 -13.34 -6.93 -14.08
N ARG A 231 -13.20 -6.92 -15.41
CA ARG A 231 -12.07 -6.29 -16.10
C ARG A 231 -12.03 -4.77 -15.88
N PHE A 232 -13.17 -4.09 -15.99
CA PHE A 232 -13.28 -2.65 -15.72
C PHE A 232 -12.87 -2.30 -14.28
N ILE A 233 -13.35 -3.04 -13.28
CA ILE A 233 -12.96 -2.84 -11.87
C ILE A 233 -11.46 -3.14 -11.68
N GLY A 234 -10.94 -4.18 -12.34
CA GLY A 234 -9.52 -4.50 -12.34
C GLY A 234 -8.65 -3.35 -12.86
N GLU A 235 -9.05 -2.73 -13.98
CA GLU A 235 -8.35 -1.57 -14.56
C GLU A 235 -8.36 -0.36 -13.61
N LEU A 236 -9.51 -0.03 -13.01
CA LEU A 236 -9.60 1.05 -12.02
C LEU A 236 -8.69 0.80 -10.80
N ARG A 237 -8.65 -0.44 -10.30
CA ARG A 237 -7.79 -0.83 -9.18
C ARG A 237 -6.31 -0.72 -9.54
N SER A 238 -5.91 -1.11 -10.74
CA SER A 238 -4.53 -0.97 -11.22
C SER A 238 -4.10 0.50 -11.29
N ILE A 239 -4.96 1.38 -11.82
CA ILE A 239 -4.70 2.83 -11.88
C ILE A 239 -4.56 3.40 -10.46
N LEU A 240 -5.48 3.05 -9.55
CA LEU A 240 -5.39 3.49 -8.16
C LEU A 240 -4.10 3.02 -7.49
N ALA A 241 -3.71 1.76 -7.70
CA ALA A 241 -2.46 1.22 -7.16
C ALA A 241 -1.24 1.98 -7.69
N GLU A 242 -1.20 2.29 -8.99
CA GLU A 242 -0.12 3.07 -9.60
C GLU A 242 -0.04 4.48 -9.02
N VAL A 243 -1.17 5.15 -8.82
CA VAL A 243 -1.23 6.47 -8.18
C VAL A 243 -0.72 6.41 -6.74
N CYS A 244 -1.15 5.40 -5.96
CA CYS A 244 -0.66 5.18 -4.61
C CYS A 244 0.87 4.97 -4.59
N ILE A 245 1.42 4.18 -5.51
CA ILE A 245 2.88 3.95 -5.63
C ILE A 245 3.60 5.25 -5.98
N LYS A 246 3.14 5.98 -7.00
CA LYS A 246 3.72 7.26 -7.41
C LYS A 246 3.72 8.29 -6.27
N LYS A 247 2.69 8.24 -5.42
CA LYS A 247 2.60 9.11 -4.24
C LYS A 247 3.61 8.74 -3.16
N LEU A 248 3.87 7.44 -2.97
CA LEU A 248 4.87 6.96 -2.03
C LEU A 248 6.29 7.32 -2.48
N ASP A 249 6.57 7.31 -3.79
CA ASP A 249 7.85 7.80 -4.33
C ASP A 249 7.83 7.99 -5.87
N ARG A 250 8.15 9.20 -6.36
CA ARG A 250 8.30 9.50 -7.81
C ARG A 250 9.50 8.79 -8.48
N THR A 251 10.44 8.22 -7.72
CA THR A 251 11.62 7.50 -8.27
C THR A 251 11.52 5.97 -8.23
N TRP A 252 10.38 5.41 -7.80
CA TRP A 252 10.20 3.95 -7.66
C TRP A 252 9.98 3.23 -9.00
N LEU A 253 9.45 3.92 -10.01
CA LEU A 253 9.07 3.32 -11.30
C LEU A 253 10.25 2.96 -12.21
N SER A 254 11.47 3.46 -11.95
CA SER A 254 12.62 3.19 -12.82
C SER A 254 13.30 1.82 -12.56
N SER A 255 12.83 1.04 -11.56
CA SER A 255 13.48 -0.21 -11.15
C SER A 255 12.59 -1.46 -11.22
N MET A 256 11.41 -1.40 -11.84
CA MET A 256 10.52 -2.56 -11.95
C MET A 256 10.96 -3.53 -13.06
N ASN A 257 11.96 -4.35 -12.73
CA ASN A 257 12.12 -5.72 -13.23
C ASN A 257 12.45 -6.60 -12.03
N PHE A 258 11.46 -6.86 -11.16
CA PHE A 258 11.65 -7.69 -9.97
C PHE A 258 10.93 -9.03 -10.10
N ASN A 259 11.73 -10.09 -10.19
CA ASN A 259 11.28 -11.47 -10.08
C ASN A 259 11.28 -11.83 -8.58
N ALA A 260 10.09 -12.09 -8.03
CA ALA A 260 9.80 -12.06 -6.60
C ALA A 260 10.19 -13.34 -5.84
N SER A 261 11.47 -13.74 -5.88
CA SER A 261 11.95 -14.95 -5.21
C SER A 261 13.03 -14.74 -4.14
N LYS A 262 13.51 -13.51 -3.87
CA LYS A 262 14.51 -13.24 -2.81
C LYS A 262 14.21 -11.93 -2.05
N PRO A 263 14.37 -11.90 -0.71
CA PRO A 263 14.16 -10.67 0.08
C PRO A 263 15.18 -9.60 -0.33
N CYS A 264 14.72 -8.39 -0.59
CA CYS A 264 15.49 -7.29 -1.18
C CYS A 264 15.32 -6.03 -0.33
N LEU A 265 16.25 -5.78 0.60
CA LEU A 265 16.15 -4.64 1.50
C LEU A 265 16.53 -3.30 0.83
N MET A 266 15.62 -2.69 0.06
CA MET A 266 15.84 -1.35 -0.51
C MET A 266 15.43 -0.23 0.45
N VAL A 267 16.35 0.24 1.29
CA VAL A 267 16.12 1.41 2.16
C VAL A 267 16.35 2.70 1.39
N LYS A 268 15.33 3.56 1.32
CA LYS A 268 15.41 4.97 0.88
C LYS A 268 15.01 5.88 2.05
N THR A 269 15.38 7.16 2.00
CA THR A 269 15.00 8.20 2.98
C THR A 269 14.56 9.52 2.30
N ARG A 270 13.26 9.69 1.99
CA ARG A 270 12.56 11.00 1.93
C ARG A 270 11.09 10.83 1.57
N TRP A 271 10.18 11.43 2.33
CA TRP A 271 8.76 11.57 1.95
C TRP A 271 8.51 12.98 1.41
N GLN A 272 7.93 13.13 0.21
CA GLN A 272 7.82 14.44 -0.45
C GLN A 272 6.67 15.33 0.06
N SER A 273 5.67 14.78 0.75
CA SER A 273 4.47 15.53 1.17
C SER A 273 4.55 16.18 2.56
N SER A 274 5.63 15.98 3.31
CA SER A 274 5.88 16.75 4.54
C SER A 274 7.38 16.94 4.76
N PRO A 275 7.87 18.20 4.80
CA PRO A 275 9.31 18.49 4.84
C PRO A 275 10.05 17.89 6.05
N ASN A 276 9.33 17.57 7.13
CA ASN A 276 9.87 16.94 8.35
C ASN A 276 9.47 15.46 8.53
N SER A 277 9.34 14.69 7.44
CA SER A 277 9.02 13.25 7.52
C SER A 277 10.02 12.38 6.74
N SER A 278 10.31 11.20 7.26
CA SER A 278 11.18 10.20 6.62
C SER A 278 10.40 8.93 6.28
N LEU A 279 10.59 8.41 5.08
CA LEU A 279 10.06 7.11 4.65
C LEU A 279 11.22 6.13 4.51
N ILE A 280 11.12 4.96 5.13
CA ILE A 280 12.02 3.81 5.02
C ILE A 280 11.29 2.73 4.21
N ILE A 281 11.88 2.20 3.15
CA ILE A 281 11.29 1.11 2.36
C ILE A 281 12.05 -0.20 2.65
N LEU A 282 11.34 -1.32 2.69
CA LEU A 282 11.86 -2.67 2.85
C LEU A 282 11.10 -3.55 1.85
N ALA A 283 11.76 -4.37 1.02
CA ALA A 283 11.12 -5.19 -0.02
C ALA A 283 11.64 -6.65 -0.05
#